data_AF-A0A6H5JFY0-F1
#
_entry.id   AF-A0A6H5JFY0-F1
#
_cell.length_a   1.000
_cell.length_b   1.000
_cell.length_c   1.000
_cell.angle_alpha   90.00
_cell.angle_beta   90.00
_cell.angle_gamma   90.00
#
_symmetry.space_group_name_H-M   'P 1'
#
loop_
_entity.id
_entity.type
_entity.pdbx_description
1 polymer ?
#
loop_
_entity_poly.entity_id
_entity_poly.type
_entity_poly.pdbx_seq_one_letter_code
_entity_poly.pdbx_strand_id
1 'polypeptide(L)'
;MIYVDEATPAGLVAALHFMSKRAEFARESGPLHAYSPVGPSSREGDSPSEAAACRSCAYRSGPRGVTWKLSSHRLGLSGEGVTSAQCFIFGDQGVDQMGGMRWPPAIQTLMFAYGLGLDQAVWPASLRFLTLGGLSNQSSHRLVLPSSLQVLTFLGAVHHPLNQFSWPASLELIMFVRNIRNESLDSVVWPASLNTLYLGGGFNQPPHGVTFPPSLATLGLGDSFNQSLVGVRWPASLKVISLGPVDGISLPASSQELDLGYEFNLPLNNVEWPASLRKLDFEGFNQPVGGITWPVAPPELPFELNFNQRIDNVIWPPILQQLVFGWEFNQPIDRVTIPPSLRRLEFGGRLNRSIAHTAWPALLRKLVFGRDFNQPIAAVVWPVSLQEKTFGSQFELVQDQVSWPAISRWLTIPNRPNFCWHDIKKSRRSWLGSLTWNRALT
;
A
#
# COMPACT_ATOMS: atom_id res chain seq x y z
N MET A 1 -12.46 2.64 6.61
CA MET A 1 -12.31 1.42 7.43
C MET A 1 -11.77 0.33 6.51
N ILE A 2 -10.58 -0.20 6.79
CA ILE A 2 -10.09 -1.40 6.12
C ILE A 2 -10.37 -2.53 7.10
N TYR A 3 -11.24 -3.47 6.69
CA TYR A 3 -11.38 -4.74 7.37
C TYR A 3 -10.09 -5.53 7.11
N VAL A 4 -9.34 -5.80 8.17
CA VAL A 4 -8.16 -6.67 8.12
C VAL A 4 -8.68 -8.08 8.24
N ASP A 5 -8.79 -8.79 7.12
CA ASP A 5 -9.38 -10.15 7.07
C ASP A 5 -8.42 -11.25 7.53
N GLU A 6 -7.23 -10.89 8.05
CA GLU A 6 -6.30 -11.84 8.67
C GLU A 6 -5.61 -11.20 9.88
N ALA A 7 -6.04 -11.57 11.09
CA ALA A 7 -5.31 -11.29 12.33
C ALA A 7 -4.12 -12.24 12.52
N THR A 8 -3.38 -12.55 11.46
CA THR A 8 -2.03 -13.11 11.60
C THR A 8 -1.06 -11.95 11.87
N PRO A 9 0.02 -12.13 12.64
CA PRO A 9 1.03 -11.09 12.81
C PRO A 9 1.56 -10.53 11.48
N ALA A 10 1.60 -11.35 10.44
CA ALA A 10 1.93 -10.94 9.08
C ALA A 10 0.85 -10.05 8.42
N GLY A 11 -0.44 -10.39 8.56
CA GLY A 11 -1.56 -9.57 8.08
C GLY A 11 -1.67 -8.23 8.80
N LEU A 12 -1.34 -8.19 10.09
CA LEU A 12 -1.29 -6.96 10.89
C LEU A 12 -0.08 -6.08 10.53
N VAL A 13 1.09 -6.66 10.24
CA VAL A 13 2.25 -5.93 9.71
C VAL A 13 1.97 -5.40 8.30
N ALA A 14 1.29 -6.16 7.43
CA ALA A 14 0.88 -5.68 6.10
C ALA A 14 -0.15 -4.54 6.20
N ALA A 15 -1.13 -4.65 7.09
CA ALA A 15 -2.13 -3.60 7.33
C ALA A 15 -1.50 -2.36 7.99
N LEU A 16 -0.54 -2.51 8.91
CA LEU A 16 0.18 -1.41 9.53
C LEU A 16 1.20 -0.76 8.57
N HIS A 17 1.83 -1.54 7.70
CA HIS A 17 2.62 -1.04 6.57
C HIS A 17 1.74 -0.20 5.64
N PHE A 18 0.54 -0.68 5.31
CA PHE A 18 -0.45 0.08 4.55
C PHE A 18 -0.99 1.33 5.29
N MET A 19 -1.15 1.26 6.62
CA MET A 19 -1.60 2.40 7.43
C MET A 19 -0.50 3.46 7.61
N SER A 20 0.77 3.05 7.74
CA SER A 20 1.92 3.96 7.71
C SER A 20 1.96 4.73 6.40
N LYS A 21 1.74 4.05 5.26
CA LYS A 21 1.65 4.66 3.92
C LYS A 21 0.51 5.67 3.74
N ARG A 22 -0.54 5.65 4.57
CA ARG A 22 -1.77 6.46 4.42
C ARG A 22 -2.08 7.45 5.55
N ALA A 23 -1.22 7.52 6.58
CA ALA A 23 -1.56 8.20 7.83
C ALA A 23 -1.78 9.73 7.70
N GLU A 24 -1.42 10.37 6.58
CA GLU A 24 -1.60 11.82 6.40
C GLU A 24 -2.76 12.23 5.47
N PHE A 25 -3.23 11.39 4.55
CA PHE A 25 -4.35 11.76 3.66
C PHE A 25 -5.69 11.99 4.40
N ALA A 26 -5.88 11.34 5.56
CA ALA A 26 -7.09 11.51 6.38
C ALA A 26 -7.22 12.90 7.03
N ARG A 27 -6.20 13.77 6.93
CA ARG A 27 -6.27 15.15 7.40
C ARG A 27 -6.65 16.18 6.32
N GLU A 28 -6.51 15.85 5.04
CA GLU A 28 -6.69 16.83 3.95
C GLU A 28 -7.91 16.57 3.06
N SER A 29 -8.43 15.34 3.02
CA SER A 29 -9.72 15.09 2.37
C SER A 29 -10.87 15.40 3.32
N GLY A 30 -11.63 16.48 3.05
CA GLY A 30 -12.85 16.86 3.74
C GLY A 30 -13.91 15.74 3.82
N PRO A 31 -15.01 15.94 4.57
CA PRO A 31 -15.85 14.85 5.05
C PRO A 31 -16.54 14.11 3.89
N LEU A 32 -16.08 12.88 3.63
CA LEU A 32 -16.86 11.91 2.87
C LEU A 32 -18.14 11.62 3.67
N HIS A 33 -19.28 12.06 3.13
CA HIS A 33 -20.61 11.85 3.68
C HIS A 33 -20.83 10.37 4.09
N ALA A 34 -21.03 10.15 5.39
CA ALA A 34 -21.39 8.86 5.94
C ALA A 34 -22.83 8.51 5.55
N TYR A 35 -22.99 7.56 4.62
CA TYR A 35 -24.25 6.85 4.44
C TYR A 35 -24.34 5.73 5.50
N SER A 36 -25.28 5.87 6.44
CA SER A 36 -25.69 4.79 7.35
C SER A 36 -26.53 3.76 6.57
N PRO A 37 -26.21 2.46 6.60
CA PRO A 37 -27.20 1.44 6.33
C PRO A 37 -27.91 1.08 7.64
N VAL A 38 -29.20 1.37 7.66
CA VAL A 38 -30.19 0.75 8.55
C VAL A 38 -30.06 -0.78 8.40
N GLY A 39 -29.76 -1.47 9.49
CA GLY A 39 -29.68 -2.93 9.48
C GLY A 39 -31.06 -3.57 9.41
N PRO A 40 -31.22 -4.73 8.75
CA PRO A 40 -32.29 -5.65 9.10
C PRO A 40 -31.79 -6.65 10.15
N SER A 41 -32.65 -6.90 11.13
CA SER A 41 -32.60 -8.04 12.03
C SER A 41 -32.59 -9.37 11.27
N SER A 42 -31.68 -10.28 11.58
CA SER A 42 -31.92 -11.72 11.34
C SER A 42 -31.09 -12.60 12.28
N ARG A 43 -31.78 -13.65 12.75
CA ARG A 43 -31.38 -14.70 13.69
C ARG A 43 -30.34 -15.66 13.12
N GLU A 44 -29.68 -16.34 14.06
CA GLU A 44 -29.07 -17.68 14.04
C GLU A 44 -29.10 -18.49 12.72
N GLY A 45 -27.91 -18.98 12.34
CA GLY A 45 -27.71 -20.05 11.36
C GLY A 45 -26.21 -20.29 11.13
N ASP A 46 -25.70 -21.39 11.68
CA ASP A 46 -24.29 -21.79 11.73
C ASP A 46 -23.57 -21.87 10.37
N SER A 47 -22.27 -21.53 10.39
CA SER A 47 -21.23 -22.01 9.46
C SER A 47 -19.93 -22.23 10.25
N PRO A 48 -19.54 -23.49 10.55
CA PRO A 48 -18.39 -23.78 11.39
C PRO A 48 -17.12 -23.98 10.57
N SER A 49 -16.43 -22.91 10.19
CA SER A 49 -15.00 -23.00 9.78
C SER A 49 -14.20 -21.70 9.85
N GLU A 50 -14.80 -20.54 10.04
CA GLU A 50 -14.09 -19.24 10.08
C GLU A 50 -13.92 -18.65 11.49
N ALA A 51 -14.54 -19.28 12.50
CA ALA A 51 -14.52 -18.81 13.90
C ALA A 51 -13.42 -19.43 14.79
N ALA A 52 -12.44 -20.15 14.22
CA ALA A 52 -11.41 -20.83 15.03
C ALA A 52 -10.22 -19.94 15.40
N ALA A 53 -9.78 -19.04 14.51
CA ALA A 53 -8.64 -18.15 14.77
C ALA A 53 -8.98 -16.96 15.68
N CYS A 54 -10.24 -16.49 15.67
CA CYS A 54 -10.70 -15.34 16.45
C CYS A 54 -11.05 -15.65 17.92
N ARG A 55 -10.88 -16.88 18.40
CA ARG A 55 -11.16 -17.24 19.81
C ARG A 55 -10.01 -16.98 20.80
N SER A 56 -8.84 -16.49 20.35
CA SER A 56 -7.62 -16.41 21.17
C SER A 56 -7.19 -15.01 21.63
N CYS A 57 -7.77 -13.94 21.07
CA CYS A 57 -7.46 -12.55 21.46
C CYS A 57 -8.52 -12.01 22.42
N ALA A 58 -8.11 -11.67 23.64
CA ALA A 58 -8.96 -10.98 24.60
C ALA A 58 -8.85 -9.45 24.40
N TYR A 59 -9.97 -8.81 24.02
CA TYR A 59 -10.07 -7.36 23.95
C TYR A 59 -10.53 -6.78 25.30
N ARG A 60 -9.93 -5.67 25.72
CA ARG A 60 -10.31 -4.92 26.92
C ARG A 60 -10.34 -3.42 26.63
N SER A 61 -11.46 -2.78 26.97
CA SER A 61 -11.64 -1.32 26.91
C SER A 61 -12.38 -0.83 28.15
N GLY A 62 -12.09 0.40 28.58
CA GLY A 62 -12.65 1.04 29.78
C GLY A 62 -13.41 2.34 29.48
N PRO A 63 -14.08 2.97 30.49
CA PRO A 63 -14.75 4.25 30.31
C PRO A 63 -13.76 5.36 29.90
N ARG A 64 -14.20 6.28 29.04
CA ARG A 64 -13.36 7.38 28.51
C ARG A 64 -12.86 8.30 29.62
N GLY A 65 -11.57 8.64 29.59
CA GLY A 65 -10.96 9.64 30.48
C GLY A 65 -10.44 9.08 31.80
N VAL A 66 -10.38 7.76 31.94
CA VAL A 66 -9.81 7.07 33.11
C VAL A 66 -8.60 6.27 32.68
N THR A 67 -7.44 6.59 33.24
CA THR A 67 -6.25 5.77 33.08
C THR A 67 -6.20 4.67 34.15
N TRP A 68 -5.75 3.48 33.76
CA TRP A 68 -5.83 2.30 34.62
C TRP A 68 -4.52 2.02 35.36
N LYS A 69 -4.59 1.85 36.68
CA LYS A 69 -3.63 1.01 37.42
C LYS A 69 -4.02 -0.45 37.21
N LEU A 70 -3.30 -1.18 36.35
CA LEU A 70 -3.66 -2.56 36.05
C LEU A 70 -3.14 -3.51 37.12
N SER A 71 -4.01 -4.41 37.57
CA SER A 71 -3.66 -5.57 38.38
C SER A 71 -4.28 -6.82 37.76
N SER A 72 -3.65 -7.98 37.92
CA SER A 72 -4.15 -9.25 37.37
C SER A 72 -5.60 -9.55 37.80
N HIS A 73 -5.96 -9.17 39.02
CA HIS A 73 -7.31 -9.29 39.57
C HIS A 73 -8.34 -8.42 38.85
N ARG A 74 -8.02 -7.15 38.53
CA ARG A 74 -8.96 -6.24 37.84
C ARG A 74 -9.24 -6.62 36.39
N LEU A 75 -8.35 -7.39 35.77
CA LEU A 75 -8.50 -7.89 34.41
C LEU A 75 -9.20 -9.25 34.32
N GLY A 76 -9.46 -9.89 35.45
CA GLY A 76 -10.00 -11.24 35.50
C GLY A 76 -9.02 -12.29 34.95
N LEU A 77 -7.70 -12.08 35.11
CA LEU A 77 -6.68 -13.02 34.61
C LEU A 77 -6.58 -14.33 35.41
N SER A 78 -7.48 -14.55 36.38
CA SER A 78 -7.48 -15.70 37.30
C SER A 78 -8.58 -16.74 37.00
N GLY A 79 -9.25 -16.68 35.84
CA GLY A 79 -10.24 -17.67 35.41
C GLY A 79 -9.69 -18.66 34.37
N GLU A 80 -10.20 -19.90 34.36
CA GLU A 80 -9.73 -21.00 33.47
C GLU A 80 -9.77 -20.67 31.97
N GLY A 81 -10.69 -19.81 31.51
CA GLY A 81 -10.76 -19.38 30.11
C GLY A 81 -9.72 -18.33 29.69
N VAL A 82 -8.97 -17.76 30.64
CA VAL A 82 -8.01 -16.66 30.40
C VAL A 82 -6.56 -17.15 30.42
N THR A 83 -6.31 -18.34 30.97
CA THR A 83 -4.97 -18.95 31.03
C THR A 83 -4.50 -19.49 29.67
N SER A 84 -5.42 -19.73 28.74
CA SER A 84 -5.15 -20.19 27.36
C SER A 84 -5.06 -19.07 26.33
N ALA A 85 -5.35 -17.82 26.72
CA ALA A 85 -5.31 -16.68 25.81
C ALA A 85 -3.87 -16.41 25.35
N GLN A 86 -3.68 -16.33 24.03
CA GLN A 86 -2.38 -16.10 23.41
C GLN A 86 -2.14 -14.63 23.07
N CYS A 87 -3.19 -13.81 23.15
CA CYS A 87 -3.21 -12.44 22.67
C CYS A 87 -4.07 -11.55 23.56
N PHE A 88 -3.56 -10.36 23.90
CA PHE A 88 -4.34 -9.30 24.55
C PHE A 88 -4.19 -7.99 23.82
N ILE A 89 -5.33 -7.31 23.62
CA ILE A 89 -5.39 -5.98 23.02
C ILE A 89 -6.04 -5.04 24.04
N PHE A 90 -5.27 -4.04 24.44
CA PHE A 90 -5.70 -2.92 25.26
C PHE A 90 -6.02 -1.76 24.32
N GLY A 91 -7.30 -1.38 24.26
CA GLY A 91 -7.81 -0.35 23.36
C GLY A 91 -7.51 1.09 23.81
N ASP A 92 -8.48 1.98 23.58
CA ASP A 92 -8.29 3.43 23.51
C ASP A 92 -7.86 4.16 24.80
N GLN A 93 -7.71 3.47 25.93
CA GLN A 93 -7.38 4.08 27.21
C GLN A 93 -6.00 3.62 27.63
N GLY A 94 -5.09 4.57 27.86
CA GLY A 94 -3.71 4.30 28.26
C GLY A 94 -3.61 3.46 29.55
N VAL A 95 -2.51 2.74 29.67
CA VAL A 95 -2.13 1.95 30.84
C VAL A 95 -1.11 2.75 31.63
N ASP A 96 -1.47 3.28 32.79
CA ASP A 96 -0.58 4.18 33.54
C ASP A 96 0.47 3.44 34.37
N GLN A 97 0.18 2.23 34.83
CA GLN A 97 1.13 1.40 35.60
C GLN A 97 0.84 -0.09 35.37
N MET A 98 1.91 -0.87 35.10
CA MET A 98 1.87 -2.34 34.98
C MET A 98 2.52 -3.08 36.16
N GLY A 99 2.90 -2.38 37.23
CA GLY A 99 3.54 -2.98 38.39
C GLY A 99 2.71 -4.10 39.01
N GLY A 100 3.35 -5.26 39.24
CA GLY A 100 2.71 -6.43 39.86
C GLY A 100 1.81 -7.25 38.93
N MET A 101 1.84 -6.99 37.63
CA MET A 101 1.06 -7.75 36.65
C MET A 101 1.61 -9.18 36.48
N ARG A 102 0.72 -10.17 36.62
CA ARG A 102 1.02 -11.58 36.35
C ARG A 102 0.34 -11.99 35.06
N TRP A 103 1.14 -12.33 34.06
CA TRP A 103 0.68 -12.72 32.75
C TRP A 103 0.43 -14.23 32.66
N PRO A 104 -0.65 -14.66 31.98
CA PRO A 104 -0.77 -16.04 31.54
C PRO A 104 0.48 -16.50 30.77
N PRO A 105 0.96 -17.73 31.02
CA PRO A 105 2.22 -18.22 30.47
C PRO A 105 2.19 -18.49 28.95
N ALA A 106 1.00 -18.49 28.35
CA ALA A 106 0.82 -18.74 26.92
C ALA A 106 0.74 -17.46 26.06
N ILE A 107 0.84 -16.26 26.66
CA ILE A 107 0.72 -15.00 25.92
C ILE A 107 1.90 -14.80 24.98
N GLN A 108 1.59 -14.66 23.70
CA GLN A 108 2.56 -14.38 22.65
C GLN A 108 2.43 -12.96 22.10
N THR A 109 1.24 -12.36 22.20
CA THR A 109 0.95 -11.05 21.62
C THR A 109 0.38 -10.10 22.67
N LEU A 110 0.98 -8.92 22.80
CA LEU A 110 0.45 -7.81 23.57
C LEU A 110 0.38 -6.56 22.70
N MET A 111 -0.78 -5.92 22.69
CA MET A 111 -0.99 -4.65 22.02
C MET A 111 -1.57 -3.63 22.98
N PHE A 112 -0.90 -2.48 23.07
CA PHE A 112 -1.37 -1.31 23.80
C PHE A 112 -1.60 -0.22 22.77
N ALA A 113 -2.84 0.19 22.53
CA ALA A 113 -3.14 1.17 21.50
C ALA A 113 -2.75 2.61 21.88
N TYR A 114 -2.67 2.92 23.18
CA TYR A 114 -2.31 4.25 23.71
C TYR A 114 -1.37 4.14 24.92
N GLY A 115 -0.83 5.30 25.34
CA GLY A 115 0.22 5.51 26.36
C GLY A 115 0.44 4.40 27.39
N LEU A 116 1.72 4.02 27.58
CA LEU A 116 2.13 2.99 28.54
C LEU A 116 3.08 3.55 29.61
N GLY A 117 2.68 3.42 30.87
CA GLY A 117 3.52 3.59 32.04
C GLY A 117 4.20 2.27 32.39
N LEU A 118 5.53 2.26 32.29
CA LEU A 118 6.36 1.06 32.38
C LEU A 118 6.86 0.77 33.80
N ASP A 119 6.34 1.47 34.80
CA ASP A 119 6.78 1.30 36.18
C ASP A 119 6.56 -0.13 36.66
N GLN A 120 7.67 -0.83 36.96
CA GLN A 120 7.71 -2.23 37.39
C GLN A 120 7.04 -3.21 36.40
N ALA A 121 7.02 -2.88 35.11
CA ALA A 121 6.53 -3.77 34.08
C ALA A 121 7.38 -5.06 34.01
N VAL A 122 6.72 -6.21 34.15
CA VAL A 122 7.32 -7.52 33.90
C VAL A 122 6.63 -8.11 32.69
N TRP A 123 7.37 -8.54 31.67
CA TRP A 123 6.81 -9.11 30.45
C TRP A 123 6.67 -10.64 30.55
N PRO A 124 5.69 -11.25 29.87
CA PRO A 124 5.63 -12.71 29.77
C PRO A 124 6.83 -13.24 28.98
N ALA A 125 7.46 -14.33 29.46
CA ALA A 125 8.62 -14.93 28.81
C ALA A 125 8.31 -15.55 27.43
N SER A 126 7.04 -15.78 27.12
CA SER A 126 6.54 -16.28 25.83
C SER A 126 6.24 -15.17 24.83
N LEU A 127 6.40 -13.89 25.20
CA LEU A 127 6.01 -12.77 24.36
C LEU A 127 6.86 -12.70 23.10
N ARG A 128 6.22 -12.70 21.94
CA ARG A 128 6.85 -12.61 20.61
C ARG A 128 6.50 -11.33 19.89
N PHE A 129 5.29 -10.80 20.09
CA PHE A 129 4.78 -9.62 19.41
C PHE A 129 4.35 -8.58 20.43
N LEU A 130 4.93 -7.37 20.33
CA LEU A 130 4.60 -6.25 21.19
C LEU A 130 4.30 -5.01 20.35
N THR A 131 3.11 -4.45 20.54
CA THR A 131 2.69 -3.19 19.92
C THR A 131 2.45 -2.14 21.00
N LEU A 132 3.09 -0.98 20.86
CA LEU A 132 3.07 0.12 21.82
C LEU A 132 2.51 1.40 21.20
N GLY A 133 1.42 1.89 21.76
CA GLY A 133 0.65 3.04 21.30
C GLY A 133 1.32 4.39 21.46
N GLY A 134 2.29 4.45 22.38
CA GLY A 134 3.06 5.65 22.70
C GLY A 134 3.80 5.46 24.02
N LEU A 135 5.05 5.91 24.07
CA LEU A 135 5.82 5.98 25.29
C LEU A 135 5.86 7.44 25.74
N SER A 136 5.47 7.73 26.98
CA SER A 136 5.81 9.03 27.55
C SER A 136 7.34 9.14 27.67
N ASN A 137 7.90 10.35 27.57
CA ASN A 137 9.34 10.56 27.71
C ASN A 137 9.89 9.93 29.00
N GLN A 138 9.13 10.04 30.10
CA GLN A 138 9.53 9.48 31.39
C GLN A 138 9.53 7.95 31.43
N SER A 139 8.65 7.27 30.68
CA SER A 139 8.59 5.81 30.64
C SER A 139 9.67 5.19 29.77
N SER A 140 10.14 5.89 28.75
CA SER A 140 11.04 5.34 27.73
C SER A 140 12.38 4.82 28.28
N HIS A 141 13.00 5.54 29.21
CA HIS A 141 14.25 5.14 29.89
C HIS A 141 14.10 3.87 30.75
N ARG A 142 12.87 3.45 31.06
CA ARG A 142 12.56 2.27 31.88
C ARG A 142 12.10 1.07 31.05
N LEU A 143 12.07 1.19 29.73
CA LEU A 143 11.66 0.08 28.87
C LEU A 143 12.76 -0.97 28.80
N VAL A 144 12.55 -2.08 29.51
CA VAL A 144 13.30 -3.31 29.31
C VAL A 144 12.47 -4.22 28.42
N LEU A 145 12.97 -4.55 27.24
CA LEU A 145 12.26 -5.45 26.30
C LEU A 145 12.52 -6.92 26.67
N PRO A 146 11.53 -7.83 26.54
CA PRO A 146 11.74 -9.25 26.81
C PRO A 146 12.65 -9.89 25.77
N SER A 147 13.50 -10.82 26.22
CA SER A 147 14.50 -11.50 25.36
C SER A 147 13.92 -12.44 24.32
N SER A 148 12.62 -12.76 24.39
CA SER A 148 11.89 -13.61 23.45
C SER A 148 11.24 -12.83 22.30
N LEU A 149 11.30 -11.49 22.35
CA LEU A 149 10.55 -10.62 21.46
C LEU A 149 11.08 -10.70 20.03
N GLN A 150 10.21 -10.97 19.07
CA GLN A 150 10.55 -11.06 17.65
C GLN A 150 10.09 -9.81 16.89
N VAL A 151 8.94 -9.26 17.25
CA VAL A 151 8.34 -8.11 16.57
C VAL A 151 8.01 -7.02 17.58
N LEU A 152 8.50 -5.82 17.30
CA LEU A 152 8.21 -4.63 18.08
C LEU A 152 7.66 -3.52 17.18
N THR A 153 6.46 -3.05 17.49
CA THR A 153 5.82 -1.94 16.78
C THR A 153 5.54 -0.79 17.73
N PHE A 154 5.89 0.42 17.31
CA PHE A 154 5.48 1.68 17.94
C PHE A 154 4.46 2.39 17.06
N LEU A 155 3.21 2.49 17.54
CA LEU A 155 2.16 3.26 16.86
C LEU A 155 2.27 4.76 17.15
N GLY A 156 2.81 5.11 18.32
CA GLY A 156 3.02 6.47 18.78
C GLY A 156 4.38 7.02 18.38
N ALA A 157 4.56 8.34 18.55
CA ALA A 157 5.88 8.95 18.39
C ALA A 157 6.84 8.44 19.48
N VAL A 158 8.11 8.24 19.11
CA VAL A 158 9.17 7.79 20.02
C VAL A 158 10.23 8.87 20.10
N HIS A 159 10.23 9.62 21.19
CA HIS A 159 11.19 10.71 21.42
C HIS A 159 12.45 10.27 22.18
N HIS A 160 12.53 9.00 22.57
CA HIS A 160 13.69 8.45 23.27
C HIS A 160 14.80 8.11 22.27
N PRO A 161 16.07 8.42 22.57
CA PRO A 161 17.19 8.07 21.70
C PRO A 161 17.27 6.55 21.45
N LEU A 162 17.36 6.14 20.18
CA LEU A 162 17.35 4.72 19.82
C LEU A 162 18.58 3.94 20.31
N ASN A 163 19.69 4.64 20.54
CA ASN A 163 20.94 4.06 21.06
C ASN A 163 20.86 3.73 22.57
N GLN A 164 19.83 4.19 23.27
CA GLN A 164 19.62 3.89 24.69
C GLN A 164 18.76 2.64 24.91
N PHE A 165 18.13 2.11 23.86
CA PHE A 165 17.41 0.84 23.96
C PHE A 165 18.39 -0.34 24.00
N SER A 166 18.12 -1.29 24.90
CA SER A 166 18.72 -2.62 24.86
C SER A 166 17.86 -3.54 24.00
N TRP A 167 18.20 -3.64 22.71
CA TRP A 167 17.44 -4.45 21.76
C TRP A 167 17.64 -5.96 22.00
N PRO A 168 16.56 -6.77 22.11
CA PRO A 168 16.67 -8.22 22.22
C PRO A 168 17.35 -8.84 21.00
N ALA A 169 18.22 -9.83 21.23
CA ALA A 169 18.91 -10.54 20.15
C ALA A 169 17.98 -11.44 19.29
N SER A 170 16.73 -11.65 19.71
CA SER A 170 15.70 -12.39 18.96
C SER A 170 14.87 -11.50 18.02
N LEU A 171 15.10 -10.19 18.04
CA LEU A 171 14.23 -9.24 17.36
C LEU A 171 14.46 -9.27 15.85
N GLU A 172 13.41 -9.56 15.10
CA GLU A 172 13.43 -9.72 13.66
C GLU A 172 12.82 -8.49 12.95
N LEU A 173 11.89 -7.78 13.61
CA LEU A 173 11.21 -6.62 13.06
C LEU A 173 11.07 -5.48 14.07
N ILE A 174 11.47 -4.28 13.64
CA ILE A 174 11.16 -3.01 14.32
C ILE A 174 10.38 -2.13 13.36
N MET A 175 9.25 -1.61 13.81
CA MET A 175 8.45 -0.65 13.04
C MET A 175 8.01 0.52 13.90
N PHE A 176 8.39 1.72 13.45
CA PHE A 176 7.84 2.98 13.94
C PHE A 176 6.83 3.49 12.92
N VAL A 177 5.55 3.57 13.33
CA VAL A 177 4.47 4.04 12.45
C VAL A 177 4.42 5.57 12.42
N ARG A 178 4.73 6.21 13.55
CA ARG A 178 4.86 7.68 13.67
C ARG A 178 6.32 8.07 13.82
N ASN A 179 6.55 9.34 14.13
CA ASN A 179 7.87 9.93 14.17
C ASN A 179 8.75 9.36 15.29
N ILE A 180 9.98 8.99 14.94
CA ILE A 180 11.07 8.88 15.89
C ILE A 180 11.74 10.24 16.10
N ARG A 181 12.56 10.34 17.15
CA ARG A 181 13.45 11.49 17.32
C ARG A 181 14.41 11.57 16.12
N ASN A 182 14.50 12.75 15.51
CA ASN A 182 15.30 12.97 14.32
C ASN A 182 16.80 13.15 14.66
N GLU A 183 17.44 12.07 15.11
CA GLU A 183 18.85 12.02 15.52
C GLU A 183 19.65 10.99 14.73
N SER A 184 20.97 11.16 14.70
CA SER A 184 21.85 10.20 14.02
C SER A 184 21.71 8.80 14.62
N LEU A 185 21.73 7.81 13.74
CA LEU A 185 21.65 6.39 14.11
C LEU A 185 23.03 5.72 14.21
N ASP A 186 24.13 6.47 14.06
CA ASP A 186 25.49 5.91 13.99
C ASP A 186 25.89 5.14 15.26
N SER A 187 25.38 5.56 16.41
CA SER A 187 25.63 4.91 17.71
C SER A 187 24.60 3.84 18.08
N VAL A 188 23.65 3.52 17.20
CA VAL A 188 22.62 2.51 17.48
C VAL A 188 23.17 1.13 17.19
N VAL A 189 23.18 0.27 18.21
CA VAL A 189 23.57 -1.14 18.07
C VAL A 189 22.33 -1.98 17.79
N TRP A 190 22.12 -2.31 16.51
CA TRP A 190 20.98 -3.13 16.10
C TRP A 190 21.20 -4.62 16.42
N PRO A 191 20.14 -5.39 16.71
CA PRO A 191 20.27 -6.82 16.93
C PRO A 191 20.61 -7.55 15.62
N ALA A 192 21.49 -8.54 15.71
CA ALA A 192 22.01 -9.26 14.54
C ALA A 192 20.97 -10.11 13.79
N SER A 193 19.79 -10.35 14.39
CA SER A 193 18.63 -11.02 13.77
C SER A 193 17.70 -10.07 13.01
N LEU A 194 17.90 -8.75 13.11
CA LEU A 194 16.97 -7.77 12.57
C LEU A 194 16.89 -7.90 11.05
N ASN A 195 15.72 -8.23 10.56
CA ASN A 195 15.45 -8.43 9.15
C ASN A 195 14.72 -7.22 8.55
N THR A 196 13.82 -6.61 9.33
CA THR A 196 12.98 -5.49 8.88
C THR A 196 13.05 -4.31 9.83
N LEU A 197 13.32 -3.12 9.30
CA LEU A 197 13.37 -1.86 10.04
C LEU A 197 12.59 -0.76 9.32
N TYR A 198 11.61 -0.16 9.97
CA TYR A 198 10.92 1.05 9.48
C TYR A 198 11.05 2.16 10.51
N LEU A 199 11.65 3.30 10.14
CA LEU A 199 11.96 4.43 11.02
C LEU A 199 10.81 5.45 11.17
N GLY A 200 9.70 5.27 10.44
CA GLY A 200 8.53 6.14 10.49
C GLY A 200 8.72 7.47 9.76
N GLY A 201 7.64 8.24 9.59
CA GLY A 201 7.59 9.36 8.65
C GLY A 201 8.60 10.48 8.88
N GLY A 202 8.95 10.80 10.14
CA GLY A 202 9.73 11.99 10.49
C GLY A 202 11.26 11.85 10.56
N PHE A 203 11.85 10.69 10.26
CA PHE A 203 13.31 10.53 10.29
C PHE A 203 13.97 11.19 9.06
N ASN A 204 15.01 11.99 9.29
CA ASN A 204 15.67 12.78 8.25
C ASN A 204 17.14 13.11 8.60
N GLN A 205 17.89 12.14 9.14
CA GLN A 205 19.34 12.25 9.37
C GLN A 205 20.14 11.35 8.41
N PRO A 206 21.30 11.78 7.91
CA PRO A 206 22.06 11.02 6.90
C PRO A 206 22.62 9.72 7.50
N PRO A 207 22.35 8.52 6.92
CA PRO A 207 22.72 7.25 7.53
C PRO A 207 24.13 6.74 7.15
N HIS A 208 25.07 7.64 6.84
CA HIS A 208 26.39 7.25 6.31
C HIS A 208 27.31 6.59 7.36
N GLY A 209 27.15 6.92 8.65
CA GLY A 209 27.87 6.29 9.75
C GLY A 209 27.16 5.09 10.38
N VAL A 210 25.98 4.72 9.87
CA VAL A 210 25.13 3.68 10.46
C VAL A 210 25.66 2.30 10.12
N THR A 211 25.84 1.47 11.15
CA THR A 211 26.17 0.04 10.96
C THR A 211 24.88 -0.78 10.99
N PHE A 212 24.29 -1.00 9.83
CA PHE A 212 23.12 -1.88 9.71
C PHE A 212 23.50 -3.35 9.94
N PRO A 213 22.60 -4.17 10.53
CA PRO A 213 22.88 -5.58 10.76
C PRO A 213 22.92 -6.36 9.44
N PRO A 214 23.77 -7.40 9.32
CA PRO A 214 23.97 -8.14 8.07
C PRO A 214 22.78 -8.99 7.63
N SER A 215 21.76 -9.14 8.48
CA SER A 215 20.51 -9.84 8.20
C SER A 215 19.42 -8.94 7.60
N LEU A 216 19.61 -7.62 7.59
CA LEU A 216 18.58 -6.65 7.23
C LEU A 216 18.20 -6.79 5.76
N ALA A 217 16.99 -7.25 5.46
CA ALA A 217 16.48 -7.39 4.10
C ALA A 217 15.55 -6.26 3.70
N THR A 218 14.91 -5.59 4.66
CA THR A 218 13.93 -4.53 4.42
C THR A 218 14.21 -3.31 5.29
N LEU A 219 14.33 -2.14 4.67
CA LEU A 219 14.57 -0.87 5.35
C LEU A 219 13.63 0.22 4.83
N GLY A 220 12.90 0.89 5.72
CA GLY A 220 12.18 2.13 5.42
C GLY A 220 12.76 3.29 6.22
N LEU A 221 13.25 4.31 5.52
CA LEU A 221 13.79 5.53 6.15
C LEU A 221 12.71 6.58 6.45
N GLY A 222 11.50 6.42 5.91
CA GLY A 222 10.35 7.28 6.18
C GLY A 222 10.08 8.33 5.11
N ASP A 223 8.85 8.83 5.10
CA ASP A 223 8.32 9.68 4.02
C ASP A 223 8.95 11.08 3.98
N SER A 224 9.42 11.61 5.12
CA SER A 224 10.11 12.92 5.18
C SER A 224 11.61 12.83 4.93
N PHE A 225 12.15 11.64 4.66
CA PHE A 225 13.60 11.47 4.49
C PHE A 225 14.07 12.10 3.18
N ASN A 226 14.96 13.10 3.29
CA ASN A 226 15.56 13.84 2.19
C ASN A 226 17.05 14.15 2.47
N GLN A 227 17.79 13.13 2.93
CA GLN A 227 19.25 13.27 3.11
C GLN A 227 19.99 12.49 2.03
N SER A 228 21.20 12.95 1.71
CA SER A 228 22.09 12.26 0.79
C SER A 228 22.38 10.82 1.26
N LEU A 229 22.30 9.89 0.31
CA LEU A 229 22.67 8.48 0.49
C LEU A 229 24.12 8.17 0.08
N VAL A 230 24.89 9.20 -0.29
CA VAL A 230 26.29 9.02 -0.70
C VAL A 230 27.12 8.52 0.48
N GLY A 231 27.89 7.45 0.24
CA GLY A 231 28.77 6.86 1.25
C GLY A 231 28.08 5.95 2.27
N VAL A 232 26.77 5.72 2.16
CA VAL A 232 26.04 4.79 3.02
C VAL A 232 26.49 3.35 2.74
N ARG A 233 26.80 2.61 3.82
CA ARG A 233 27.20 1.20 3.75
C ARG A 233 25.98 0.30 3.91
N TRP A 234 25.38 -0.07 2.79
CA TRP A 234 24.22 -0.97 2.78
C TRP A 234 24.61 -2.43 3.08
N PRO A 235 23.80 -3.17 3.86
CA PRO A 235 24.04 -4.59 4.08
C PRO A 235 23.73 -5.39 2.80
N ALA A 236 24.55 -6.40 2.49
CA ALA A 236 24.41 -7.19 1.26
C ALA A 236 23.09 -7.98 1.16
N SER A 237 22.42 -8.18 2.29
CA SER A 237 21.10 -8.81 2.39
C SER A 237 19.94 -7.90 1.98
N LEU A 238 20.17 -6.58 1.83
CA LEU A 238 19.11 -5.61 1.61
C LEU A 238 18.47 -5.84 0.23
N LYS A 239 17.17 -6.11 0.25
CA LYS A 239 16.34 -6.38 -0.93
C LYS A 239 15.30 -5.31 -1.17
N VAL A 240 14.72 -4.79 -0.11
CA VAL A 240 13.64 -3.80 -0.14
C VAL A 240 14.11 -2.54 0.56
N ILE A 241 14.05 -1.41 -0.14
CA ILE A 241 14.30 -0.10 0.47
C ILE A 241 13.12 0.83 0.18
N SER A 242 12.62 1.46 1.24
CA SER A 242 11.59 2.48 1.20
C SER A 242 12.19 3.83 1.62
N LEU A 243 12.10 4.82 0.75
CA LEU A 243 12.72 6.14 0.92
C LEU A 243 11.67 7.24 0.83
N GLY A 244 11.97 8.40 1.41
CA GLY A 244 11.26 9.65 1.11
C GLY A 244 11.86 10.38 -0.11
N PRO A 245 11.55 11.66 -0.32
CA PRO A 245 12.05 12.47 -1.43
C PRO A 245 13.56 12.72 -1.28
N VAL A 246 14.41 11.81 -1.76
CA VAL A 246 15.88 11.95 -1.73
C VAL A 246 16.42 12.49 -3.05
N ASP A 247 17.26 13.52 -2.99
CA ASP A 247 18.04 14.00 -4.13
C ASP A 247 19.37 13.22 -4.28
N GLY A 248 19.71 12.83 -5.51
CA GLY A 248 20.92 12.03 -5.80
C GLY A 248 20.85 10.61 -5.22
N ILE A 249 20.05 9.74 -5.85
CA ILE A 249 19.80 8.39 -5.32
C ILE A 249 21.01 7.46 -5.56
N SER A 250 21.88 7.31 -4.55
CA SER A 250 22.88 6.22 -4.52
C SER A 250 22.24 4.97 -3.90
N LEU A 251 21.62 4.16 -4.76
CA LEU A 251 20.87 2.97 -4.34
C LEU A 251 21.80 1.80 -4.02
N PRO A 252 21.39 0.89 -3.11
CA PRO A 252 22.09 -0.37 -2.91
C PRO A 252 22.04 -1.21 -4.20
N ALA A 253 23.21 -1.65 -4.69
CA ALA A 253 23.29 -2.44 -5.92
C ALA A 253 22.52 -3.78 -5.86
N SER A 254 22.24 -4.29 -4.66
CA SER A 254 21.50 -5.55 -4.43
C SER A 254 19.98 -5.40 -4.36
N SER A 255 19.46 -4.18 -4.38
CA SER A 255 18.02 -3.94 -4.20
C SER A 255 17.21 -4.58 -5.33
N GLN A 256 16.18 -5.32 -4.94
CA GLN A 256 15.24 -5.98 -5.84
C GLN A 256 13.92 -5.22 -5.91
N GLU A 257 13.54 -4.56 -4.82
CA GLU A 257 12.35 -3.73 -4.75
C GLU A 257 12.73 -2.36 -4.19
N LEU A 258 12.30 -1.32 -4.90
CA LEU A 258 12.46 0.07 -4.47
C LEU A 258 11.08 0.70 -4.36
N ASP A 259 10.79 1.22 -3.18
CA ASP A 259 9.61 2.01 -2.89
C ASP A 259 10.07 3.44 -2.60
N LEU A 260 9.73 4.37 -3.47
CA LEU A 260 10.08 5.78 -3.29
C LEU A 260 9.06 6.52 -2.42
N GLY A 261 8.00 5.88 -1.96
CA GLY A 261 7.03 6.48 -1.04
C GLY A 261 6.06 7.46 -1.69
N TYR A 262 5.05 7.86 -0.91
CA TYR A 262 3.95 8.73 -1.35
C TYR A 262 4.36 10.20 -1.52
N GLU A 263 5.35 10.67 -0.77
CA GLU A 263 5.79 12.08 -0.82
C GLU A 263 6.89 12.31 -1.87
N PHE A 264 7.38 11.25 -2.52
CA PHE A 264 8.44 11.39 -3.51
C PHE A 264 7.95 12.03 -4.79
N ASN A 265 8.49 13.22 -5.05
CA ASN A 265 8.18 13.99 -6.26
C ASN A 265 9.43 14.74 -6.79
N LEU A 266 10.60 14.11 -6.68
CA LEU A 266 11.86 14.65 -7.21
C LEU A 266 12.15 14.07 -8.60
N PRO A 267 12.85 14.79 -9.49
CA PRO A 267 13.18 14.29 -10.82
C PRO A 267 14.03 13.01 -10.78
N LEU A 268 13.68 12.02 -11.60
CA LEU A 268 14.40 10.75 -11.73
C LEU A 268 15.44 10.75 -12.87
N ASN A 269 15.90 11.94 -13.27
CA ASN A 269 16.90 12.07 -14.32
C ASN A 269 18.27 11.64 -13.78
N ASN A 270 19.05 10.91 -14.58
CA ASN A 270 20.40 10.44 -14.24
C ASN A 270 20.48 9.56 -12.98
N VAL A 271 19.40 8.86 -12.61
CA VAL A 271 19.42 7.87 -11.53
C VAL A 271 20.11 6.60 -12.02
N GLU A 272 21.12 6.15 -11.26
CA GLU A 272 21.75 4.84 -11.46
C GLU A 272 20.93 3.77 -10.76
N TRP A 273 20.15 3.02 -11.54
CA TRP A 273 19.30 1.98 -11.00
C TRP A 273 20.05 0.68 -10.72
N PRO A 274 19.73 -0.05 -9.63
CA PRO A 274 20.28 -1.37 -9.35
C PRO A 274 19.96 -2.35 -10.49
N ALA A 275 20.97 -3.08 -10.98
CA ALA A 275 20.78 -4.08 -12.03
C ALA A 275 19.86 -5.23 -11.60
N SER A 276 19.73 -5.47 -10.29
CA SER A 276 18.85 -6.50 -9.71
C SER A 276 17.41 -6.04 -9.48
N LEU A 277 17.07 -4.77 -9.78
CA LEU A 277 15.74 -4.24 -9.54
C LEU A 277 14.69 -5.07 -10.30
N ARG A 278 13.55 -5.33 -9.68
CA ARG A 278 12.42 -6.11 -10.22
C ARG A 278 11.09 -5.42 -10.01
N LYS A 279 11.01 -4.55 -9.00
CA LYS A 279 9.84 -3.76 -8.67
C LYS A 279 10.27 -2.35 -8.32
N LEU A 280 9.57 -1.38 -8.89
CA LEU A 280 9.77 0.04 -8.66
C LEU A 280 8.40 0.65 -8.39
N ASP A 281 8.24 1.25 -7.21
CA ASP A 281 7.04 1.92 -6.73
C ASP A 281 7.36 3.40 -6.46
N PHE A 282 6.50 4.29 -6.94
CA PHE A 282 6.66 5.75 -6.89
C PHE A 282 5.29 6.44 -6.88
N GLU A 283 4.42 6.00 -5.96
CA GLU A 283 3.00 6.37 -5.89
C GLU A 283 2.70 7.87 -6.04
N GLY A 284 3.48 8.72 -5.37
CA GLY A 284 3.28 10.18 -5.36
C GLY A 284 3.86 10.96 -6.52
N PHE A 285 4.60 10.30 -7.40
CA PHE A 285 5.46 10.98 -8.37
C PHE A 285 4.64 11.69 -9.45
N ASN A 286 4.95 12.97 -9.67
CA ASN A 286 4.33 13.82 -10.67
C ASN A 286 5.35 14.75 -11.36
N GLN A 287 6.56 14.27 -11.60
CA GLN A 287 7.58 14.97 -12.40
C GLN A 287 7.61 14.46 -13.85
N PRO A 288 8.11 15.26 -14.81
CA PRO A 288 8.27 14.82 -16.18
C PRO A 288 9.13 13.56 -16.27
N VAL A 289 8.72 12.62 -17.13
CA VAL A 289 9.40 11.34 -17.34
C VAL A 289 10.24 11.27 -18.62
N GLY A 290 10.23 12.34 -19.41
CA GLY A 290 11.09 12.47 -20.58
C GLY A 290 12.56 12.58 -20.16
N GLY A 291 13.43 11.79 -20.79
CA GLY A 291 14.86 11.77 -20.48
C GLY A 291 15.26 10.85 -19.33
N ILE A 292 14.32 10.20 -18.65
CA ILE A 292 14.64 9.16 -17.66
C ILE A 292 15.21 7.93 -18.38
N THR A 293 16.37 7.47 -17.92
CA THR A 293 16.90 6.16 -18.30
C THR A 293 16.32 5.12 -17.35
N TRP A 294 15.21 4.51 -17.70
CA TRP A 294 14.54 3.53 -16.85
C TRP A 294 15.37 2.24 -16.70
N PRO A 295 15.27 1.54 -15.56
CA PRO A 295 15.93 0.26 -15.38
C PRO A 295 15.31 -0.81 -16.30
N VAL A 296 16.09 -1.82 -16.67
CA VAL A 296 15.65 -2.96 -17.50
C VAL A 296 14.80 -3.96 -16.67
N ALA A 297 14.05 -3.48 -15.68
CA ALA A 297 13.72 -4.24 -14.48
C ALA A 297 12.27 -4.74 -14.39
N PRO A 298 11.23 -3.91 -14.17
CA PRO A 298 9.92 -4.49 -13.94
C PRO A 298 9.19 -4.73 -15.27
N PRO A 299 8.48 -5.87 -15.43
CA PRO A 299 7.53 -6.04 -16.53
C PRO A 299 6.34 -5.07 -16.41
N GLU A 300 6.21 -4.34 -15.29
CA GLU A 300 5.12 -3.44 -14.95
C GLU A 300 5.65 -2.09 -14.45
N LEU A 301 5.13 -0.98 -14.97
CA LEU A 301 5.40 0.35 -14.44
C LEU A 301 4.07 1.00 -14.04
N PRO A 302 3.73 1.01 -12.74
CA PRO A 302 2.55 1.71 -12.25
C PRO A 302 2.90 3.20 -12.01
N PHE A 303 2.29 4.08 -12.80
CA PHE A 303 2.13 5.49 -12.44
C PHE A 303 0.86 5.60 -11.61
N GLU A 304 0.97 5.92 -10.33
CA GLU A 304 -0.20 5.89 -9.45
C GLU A 304 -0.98 7.21 -9.44
N LEU A 305 -1.69 7.47 -8.33
CA LEU A 305 -2.85 8.36 -8.27
C LEU A 305 -2.59 9.75 -8.87
N ASN A 306 -1.45 10.37 -8.59
CA ASN A 306 -1.21 11.80 -8.83
C ASN A 306 -0.51 12.12 -10.16
N PHE A 307 0.04 11.13 -10.88
CA PHE A 307 0.84 11.39 -12.08
C PHE A 307 -0.02 11.98 -13.22
N ASN A 308 0.32 13.19 -13.66
CA ASN A 308 -0.40 13.88 -14.75
C ASN A 308 0.53 14.70 -15.65
N GLN A 309 1.75 14.22 -15.87
CA GLN A 309 2.72 14.85 -16.78
C GLN A 309 2.61 14.31 -18.20
N ARG A 310 3.02 15.11 -19.18
CA ARG A 310 3.11 14.65 -20.57
C ARG A 310 4.15 13.53 -20.67
N ILE A 311 3.82 12.54 -21.49
CA ILE A 311 4.65 11.36 -21.75
C ILE A 311 5.13 11.32 -23.21
N ASP A 312 5.23 12.49 -23.84
CA ASP A 312 5.82 12.66 -25.16
C ASP A 312 7.33 12.35 -25.08
N ASN A 313 7.88 11.65 -26.09
CA ASN A 313 9.31 11.34 -26.20
C ASN A 313 9.91 10.53 -25.02
N VAL A 314 9.11 9.75 -24.32
CA VAL A 314 9.60 8.85 -23.26
C VAL A 314 10.23 7.61 -23.87
N ILE A 315 11.45 7.28 -23.43
CA ILE A 315 12.13 6.04 -23.79
C ILE A 315 11.77 4.99 -22.73
N TRP A 316 10.73 4.21 -23.00
CA TRP A 316 10.27 3.16 -22.08
C TRP A 316 11.24 1.97 -22.03
N PRO A 317 11.26 1.18 -20.94
CA PRO A 317 12.00 -0.07 -20.90
C PRO A 317 11.62 -1.01 -22.06
N PRO A 318 12.59 -1.61 -22.77
CA PRO A 318 12.31 -2.39 -23.97
C PRO A 318 11.54 -3.69 -23.71
N ILE A 319 11.50 -4.14 -22.45
CA ILE A 319 10.79 -5.36 -22.02
C ILE A 319 9.48 -5.07 -21.28
N LEU A 320 9.05 -3.80 -21.20
CA LEU A 320 7.86 -3.40 -20.45
C LEU A 320 6.61 -4.10 -21.02
N GLN A 321 5.89 -4.84 -20.19
CA GLN A 321 4.69 -5.58 -20.60
C GLN A 321 3.40 -4.91 -20.14
N GLN A 322 3.44 -4.16 -19.03
CA GLN A 322 2.28 -3.51 -18.45
C GLN A 322 2.62 -2.06 -18.09
N LEU A 323 1.73 -1.16 -18.47
CA LEU A 323 1.80 0.26 -18.14
C LEU A 323 0.43 0.65 -17.58
N VAL A 324 0.43 1.16 -16.36
CA VAL A 324 -0.78 1.53 -15.65
C VAL A 324 -0.66 2.99 -15.28
N PHE A 325 -1.64 3.81 -15.67
CA PHE A 325 -1.75 5.19 -15.25
C PHE A 325 -2.86 5.32 -14.21
N GLY A 326 -2.59 6.09 -13.15
CA GLY A 326 -3.49 6.29 -12.04
C GLY A 326 -4.61 7.28 -12.34
N TRP A 327 -5.27 7.72 -11.27
CA TRP A 327 -6.54 8.43 -11.37
C TRP A 327 -6.43 9.78 -12.12
N GLU A 328 -5.37 10.55 -11.88
CA GLU A 328 -5.24 11.93 -12.33
C GLU A 328 -4.77 12.12 -13.77
N PHE A 329 -4.23 11.08 -14.43
CA PHE A 329 -3.65 11.21 -15.76
C PHE A 329 -4.69 11.65 -16.82
N ASN A 330 -4.50 12.83 -17.40
CA ASN A 330 -5.39 13.41 -18.42
C ASN A 330 -4.64 14.19 -19.52
N GLN A 331 -3.46 13.70 -19.88
CA GLN A 331 -2.61 14.25 -20.94
C GLN A 331 -2.92 13.60 -22.29
N PRO A 332 -2.68 14.30 -23.42
CA PRO A 332 -2.83 13.71 -24.74
C PRO A 332 -1.84 12.57 -24.95
N ILE A 333 -2.25 11.56 -25.73
CA ILE A 333 -1.43 10.36 -26.03
C ILE A 333 -1.15 10.15 -27.53
N ASP A 334 -1.49 11.11 -28.37
CA ASP A 334 -1.35 11.05 -29.84
C ASP A 334 0.10 11.07 -30.32
N ARG A 335 1.03 11.59 -29.50
CA ARG A 335 2.47 11.67 -29.81
C ARG A 335 3.32 10.69 -28.99
N VAL A 336 2.67 9.76 -28.32
CA VAL A 336 3.33 8.84 -27.39
C VAL A 336 3.80 7.62 -28.15
N THR A 337 5.11 7.34 -28.06
CA THR A 337 5.67 6.08 -28.56
C THR A 337 5.49 5.02 -27.49
N ILE A 338 4.42 4.23 -27.60
CA ILE A 338 4.12 3.13 -26.67
C ILE A 338 5.10 1.97 -26.94
N PRO A 339 5.69 1.31 -25.93
CA PRO A 339 6.71 0.29 -26.16
C PRO A 339 6.15 -0.92 -26.92
N PRO A 340 6.91 -1.48 -27.87
CA PRO A 340 6.42 -2.55 -28.76
C PRO A 340 6.12 -3.86 -28.01
N SER A 341 6.75 -4.08 -26.86
CA SER A 341 6.54 -5.24 -25.98
C SER A 341 5.24 -5.18 -25.16
N LEU A 342 4.56 -4.03 -25.12
CA LEU A 342 3.45 -3.80 -24.21
C LEU A 342 2.26 -4.70 -24.52
N ARG A 343 1.76 -5.38 -23.49
CA ARG A 343 0.62 -6.31 -23.55
C ARG A 343 -0.61 -5.76 -22.86
N ARG A 344 -0.44 -4.93 -21.83
CA ARG A 344 -1.52 -4.33 -21.05
C ARG A 344 -1.27 -2.83 -20.89
N LEU A 345 -2.30 -2.05 -21.16
CA LEU A 345 -2.33 -0.62 -20.91
C LEU A 345 -3.62 -0.27 -20.19
N GLU A 346 -3.50 0.37 -19.04
CA GLU A 346 -4.65 0.77 -18.23
C GLU A 346 -4.55 2.26 -17.92
N PHE A 347 -5.65 2.98 -18.17
CA PHE A 347 -5.81 4.37 -17.80
C PHE A 347 -6.80 4.47 -16.63
N GLY A 348 -6.44 5.25 -15.61
CA GLY A 348 -7.31 5.55 -14.48
C GLY A 348 -8.46 6.48 -14.82
N GLY A 349 -9.04 7.09 -13.78
CA GLY A 349 -10.35 7.73 -13.84
C GLY A 349 -10.50 8.88 -14.81
N ARG A 350 -9.52 9.80 -14.88
CA ARG A 350 -9.70 11.14 -15.48
C ARG A 350 -9.33 11.27 -16.95
N LEU A 351 -8.75 10.25 -17.59
CA LEU A 351 -8.38 10.37 -19.01
C LEU A 351 -9.65 10.57 -19.86
N ASN A 352 -9.79 11.76 -20.46
CA ASN A 352 -10.87 12.07 -21.38
C ASN A 352 -10.36 12.85 -22.60
N ARG A 353 -9.22 12.42 -23.14
CA ARG A 353 -8.60 12.97 -24.35
C ARG A 353 -8.83 12.06 -25.54
N SER A 354 -8.92 12.66 -26.74
CA SER A 354 -9.09 11.91 -27.98
C SER A 354 -7.93 10.93 -28.18
N ILE A 355 -8.27 9.72 -28.62
CA ILE A 355 -7.32 8.64 -28.92
C ILE A 355 -7.26 8.31 -30.42
N ALA A 356 -7.92 9.11 -31.27
CA ALA A 356 -8.07 8.85 -32.70
C ALA A 356 -6.73 8.72 -33.45
N HIS A 357 -5.69 9.42 -32.98
CA HIS A 357 -4.36 9.43 -33.61
C HIS A 357 -3.32 8.63 -32.82
N THR A 358 -3.76 7.75 -31.91
CA THR A 358 -2.85 6.95 -31.10
C THR A 358 -2.33 5.76 -31.88
N ALA A 359 -1.00 5.62 -31.95
CA ALA A 359 -0.35 4.43 -32.48
C ALA A 359 -0.24 3.36 -31.39
N TRP A 360 -1.12 2.35 -31.42
CA TRP A 360 -1.08 1.24 -30.46
C TRP A 360 -0.03 0.18 -30.86
N PRO A 361 0.66 -0.44 -29.89
CA PRO A 361 1.66 -1.46 -30.18
C PRO A 361 1.01 -2.76 -30.66
N ALA A 362 1.69 -3.46 -31.57
CA ALA A 362 1.17 -4.65 -32.25
C ALA A 362 0.97 -5.88 -31.33
N LEU A 363 1.49 -5.85 -30.10
CA LEU A 363 1.36 -6.92 -29.11
C LEU A 363 0.34 -6.61 -28.01
N LEU A 364 -0.34 -5.46 -28.05
CA LEU A 364 -1.30 -5.06 -27.02
C LEU A 364 -2.48 -6.04 -26.99
N ARG A 365 -2.75 -6.63 -25.82
CA ARG A 365 -3.82 -7.61 -25.61
C ARG A 365 -4.98 -7.05 -24.79
N LYS A 366 -4.68 -6.15 -23.84
CA LYS A 366 -5.67 -5.55 -22.96
C LYS A 366 -5.52 -4.04 -22.92
N LEU A 367 -6.64 -3.36 -23.10
CA LEU A 367 -6.74 -1.91 -22.97
C LEU A 367 -7.94 -1.53 -22.10
N VAL A 368 -7.67 -0.77 -21.05
CA VAL A 368 -8.70 -0.31 -20.09
C VAL A 368 -8.73 1.21 -20.07
N PHE A 369 -9.92 1.77 -20.24
CA PHE A 369 -10.20 3.17 -20.00
C PHE A 369 -11.01 3.32 -18.71
N GLY A 370 -10.62 4.26 -17.87
CA GLY A 370 -11.30 4.54 -16.60
C GLY A 370 -12.59 5.33 -16.76
N ARG A 371 -13.10 5.79 -15.62
CA ARG A 371 -14.46 6.30 -15.41
C ARG A 371 -14.90 7.34 -16.45
N ASP A 372 -14.09 8.37 -16.68
CA ASP A 372 -14.51 9.61 -17.35
C ASP A 372 -14.29 9.61 -18.86
N PHE A 373 -13.72 8.55 -19.43
CA PHE A 373 -13.45 8.48 -20.86
C PHE A 373 -14.76 8.43 -21.67
N ASN A 374 -15.01 9.48 -22.45
CA ASN A 374 -16.19 9.59 -23.31
C ASN A 374 -15.86 10.27 -24.65
N GLN A 375 -14.80 9.81 -25.32
CA GLN A 375 -14.37 10.34 -26.61
C GLN A 375 -14.80 9.45 -27.78
N PRO A 376 -15.03 10.02 -28.99
CA PRO A 376 -15.35 9.24 -30.18
C PRO A 376 -14.26 8.22 -30.50
N ILE A 377 -14.67 6.97 -30.76
CA ILE A 377 -13.74 5.87 -31.10
C ILE A 377 -13.81 5.44 -32.58
N ALA A 378 -14.53 6.19 -33.41
CA ALA A 378 -14.80 5.87 -34.81
C ALA A 378 -13.53 5.73 -35.64
N ALA A 379 -12.64 6.70 -35.48
CA ALA A 379 -11.40 6.82 -36.22
C ALA A 379 -10.24 6.04 -35.57
N VAL A 380 -10.50 5.26 -34.51
CA VAL A 380 -9.44 4.58 -33.77
C VAL A 380 -9.06 3.28 -34.48
N VAL A 381 -7.79 3.21 -34.90
CA VAL A 381 -7.20 2.01 -35.48
C VAL A 381 -6.71 1.10 -34.35
N TRP A 382 -7.47 0.06 -34.04
CA TRP A 382 -7.12 -0.89 -32.97
C TRP A 382 -6.06 -1.92 -33.43
N PRO A 383 -5.12 -2.34 -32.57
CA PRO A 383 -4.16 -3.37 -32.93
C PRO A 383 -4.86 -4.73 -33.06
N VAL A 384 -4.42 -5.53 -34.03
CA VAL A 384 -5.03 -6.84 -34.36
C VAL A 384 -4.93 -7.86 -33.22
N SER A 385 -3.97 -7.68 -32.32
CA SER A 385 -3.74 -8.52 -31.15
C SER A 385 -4.68 -8.24 -29.98
N LEU A 386 -5.49 -7.17 -30.04
CA LEU A 386 -6.29 -6.69 -28.91
C LEU A 386 -7.43 -7.66 -28.59
N GLN A 387 -7.38 -8.27 -27.42
CA GLN A 387 -8.33 -9.29 -26.96
C GLN A 387 -9.41 -8.69 -26.07
N GLU A 388 -9.03 -7.76 -25.20
CA GLU A 388 -9.88 -7.14 -24.19
C GLU A 388 -9.89 -5.62 -24.34
N LYS A 389 -11.09 -5.05 -24.38
CA LYS A 389 -11.32 -3.61 -24.29
C LYS A 389 -12.35 -3.33 -23.21
N THR A 390 -11.98 -2.49 -22.27
CA THR A 390 -12.88 -2.08 -21.18
C THR A 390 -13.02 -0.56 -21.20
N PHE A 391 -14.26 -0.09 -21.17
CA PHE A 391 -14.57 1.33 -21.03
C PHE A 391 -15.18 1.61 -19.66
N GLY A 392 -15.01 2.84 -19.16
CA GLY A 392 -15.59 3.28 -17.90
C GLY A 392 -17.09 3.57 -17.98
N SER A 393 -17.67 3.94 -16.84
CA SER A 393 -19.11 4.14 -16.69
C SER A 393 -19.67 5.39 -17.39
N GLN A 394 -18.82 6.35 -17.79
CA GLN A 394 -19.25 7.54 -18.55
C GLN A 394 -19.17 7.34 -20.07
N PHE A 395 -18.70 6.18 -20.56
CA PHE A 395 -18.55 5.95 -21.99
C PHE A 395 -19.91 5.73 -22.67
N GLU A 396 -20.24 6.61 -23.61
CA GLU A 396 -21.47 6.53 -24.41
C GLU A 396 -21.14 6.14 -25.85
N LEU A 397 -21.59 4.96 -26.27
CA LEU A 397 -21.42 4.48 -27.64
C LEU A 397 -22.49 5.10 -28.55
N VAL A 398 -22.09 6.02 -29.43
CA VAL A 398 -22.95 6.47 -30.54
C VAL A 398 -22.93 5.38 -31.63
N GLN A 399 -24.09 4.80 -31.91
CA GLN A 399 -24.27 3.57 -32.71
C GLN A 399 -23.75 3.66 -34.16
N ASP A 400 -23.64 4.87 -34.71
CA ASP A 400 -23.35 5.09 -36.14
C ASP A 400 -21.86 5.22 -36.46
N GLN A 401 -20.98 4.96 -35.50
CA GLN A 401 -19.58 5.41 -35.58
C GLN A 401 -18.54 4.28 -35.62
N VAL A 402 -18.87 2.99 -35.44
CA VAL A 402 -17.80 1.99 -35.22
C VAL A 402 -17.87 0.79 -36.16
N SER A 403 -16.83 0.62 -36.97
CA SER A 403 -16.49 -0.68 -37.57
C SER A 403 -15.60 -1.46 -36.60
N TRP A 404 -16.12 -2.53 -36.01
CA TRP A 404 -15.37 -3.36 -35.05
C TRP A 404 -14.57 -4.44 -35.79
N PRO A 405 -13.27 -4.64 -35.49
CA PRO A 405 -12.51 -5.74 -36.08
C PRO A 405 -13.05 -7.11 -35.63
N ALA A 406 -12.91 -8.11 -36.50
CA ALA A 406 -13.50 -9.44 -36.36
C ALA A 406 -13.01 -10.29 -35.15
N ILE A 407 -12.03 -9.80 -34.41
CA ILE A 407 -11.14 -10.62 -33.56
C ILE A 407 -11.16 -10.20 -32.08
N SER A 408 -11.82 -9.09 -31.72
CA SER A 408 -11.95 -8.69 -30.31
C SER A 408 -12.83 -9.70 -29.58
N ARG A 409 -12.24 -10.43 -28.63
CA ARG A 409 -12.96 -11.49 -27.89
C ARG A 409 -13.85 -10.93 -26.79
N TRP A 410 -13.46 -9.82 -26.17
CA TRP A 410 -14.17 -9.24 -25.02
C TRP A 410 -14.26 -7.72 -25.12
N LEU A 411 -15.48 -7.19 -25.06
CA LEU A 411 -15.79 -5.77 -24.96
C LEU A 411 -16.67 -5.57 -23.72
N THR A 412 -16.23 -4.74 -22.77
CA THR A 412 -16.99 -4.42 -21.57
C THR A 412 -17.38 -2.95 -21.56
N ILE A 413 -18.68 -2.68 -21.51
CA ILE A 413 -19.26 -1.34 -21.32
C ILE A 413 -20.19 -1.42 -20.11
N PRO A 414 -19.89 -0.73 -18.98
CA PRO A 414 -20.58 -0.89 -17.70
C PRO A 414 -22.09 -0.66 -17.76
N ASN A 415 -22.55 0.25 -18.63
CA ASN A 415 -23.98 0.57 -18.79
C ASN A 415 -24.69 -0.34 -19.81
N ARG A 416 -24.01 -1.35 -20.38
CA ARG A 416 -24.60 -2.36 -21.28
C ARG A 416 -23.94 -3.74 -21.07
N PRO A 417 -24.25 -4.45 -19.98
CA PRO A 417 -23.53 -5.68 -19.58
C PRO A 417 -23.66 -6.90 -20.52
N ASN A 418 -24.43 -6.82 -21.62
CA ASN A 418 -24.71 -7.97 -22.51
C ASN A 418 -24.20 -7.83 -23.96
N PHE A 419 -23.27 -6.93 -24.27
CA PHE A 419 -22.72 -6.82 -25.64
C PHE A 419 -21.64 -7.89 -25.92
N CYS A 420 -22.05 -9.12 -26.23
CA CYS A 420 -21.18 -10.18 -26.74
C CYS A 420 -21.04 -10.08 -28.27
N TRP A 421 -19.84 -10.33 -28.79
CA TRP A 421 -19.52 -10.23 -30.23
C TRP A 421 -20.44 -11.08 -31.15
N HIS A 422 -21.08 -12.12 -30.59
CA HIS A 422 -21.99 -13.02 -31.30
C HIS A 422 -23.27 -12.34 -31.80
N ASP A 423 -23.72 -11.23 -31.19
CA ASP A 423 -25.00 -10.60 -31.52
C ASP A 423 -24.93 -9.67 -32.75
N ILE A 424 -23.74 -9.19 -33.13
CA ILE A 424 -23.58 -8.29 -34.28
C ILE A 424 -23.74 -9.03 -35.62
N LYS A 425 -23.41 -10.34 -35.69
CA LYS A 425 -23.58 -11.13 -36.93
C LYS A 425 -25.05 -11.39 -37.28
N LYS A 426 -25.98 -11.36 -36.33
CA LYS A 426 -27.43 -11.54 -36.59
C LYS A 426 -28.10 -10.28 -37.17
N SER A 427 -27.54 -9.10 -36.93
CA SER A 427 -28.12 -7.82 -37.38
C SER A 427 -27.96 -7.54 -38.89
N ARG A 428 -27.22 -8.36 -39.65
CA ARG A 428 -27.07 -8.19 -41.12
C ARG A 428 -28.10 -8.97 -41.96
N ARG A 429 -29.04 -9.70 -41.35
CA ARG A 429 -30.03 -10.53 -42.08
C ARG A 429 -31.50 -10.26 -41.78
N SER A 430 -31.84 -9.32 -40.90
CA SER A 430 -33.23 -8.85 -40.76
C SER A 430 -33.25 -7.34 -40.98
N TRP A 431 -34.37 -6.83 -41.48
CA TRP A 431 -34.61 -5.47 -42.00
C TRP A 431 -34.52 -5.30 -43.52
N LEU A 432 -35.12 -6.26 -44.25
CA LEU A 432 -36.07 -5.94 -45.30
C LEU A 432 -37.48 -6.12 -44.72
N GLY A 433 -38.27 -5.05 -44.67
CA GLY A 433 -39.73 -5.13 -44.61
C GLY A 433 -40.39 -5.23 -43.23
N SER A 434 -40.78 -4.07 -42.68
CA SER A 434 -41.94 -3.80 -41.81
C SER A 434 -41.70 -2.39 -41.23
N LEU A 435 -42.10 -1.26 -41.81
CA LEU A 435 -43.30 -0.89 -42.56
C LEU A 435 -44.60 -1.31 -41.88
N THR A 436 -44.85 -0.71 -40.71
CA THR A 436 -46.20 -0.23 -40.38
C THR A 436 -46.21 1.29 -40.43
N TRP A 437 -46.91 1.79 -41.44
CA TRP A 437 -47.34 3.16 -41.57
C TRP A 437 -48.38 3.47 -40.50
N ASN A 438 -48.30 4.65 -39.89
CA ASN A 438 -49.48 5.47 -39.66
C ASN A 438 -49.12 6.89 -40.10
N ARG A 439 -49.45 7.21 -41.35
CA ARG A 439 -49.59 8.60 -41.78
C ARG A 439 -50.94 9.10 -41.26
N ALA A 440 -50.91 10.21 -40.55
CA ALA A 440 -51.95 11.22 -40.72
C ALA A 440 -51.22 12.57 -40.80
N LEU A 441 -50.96 13.02 -42.03
CA LEU A 441 -50.93 14.44 -42.33
C LEU A 441 -52.39 14.87 -42.51
N THR A 442 -52.76 16.02 -41.98
CA THR A 442 -53.27 17.04 -42.90
C THR A 442 -52.08 17.67 -43.60
#